data_AF-A0A530BZD0-F1
#
_entry.id   AF-A0A530BZD0-F1
#
_cell.length_a   1.000
_cell.length_b   1.000
_cell.length_c   1.000
_cell.angle_alpha   90.00
_cell.angle_beta   90.00
_cell.angle_gamma   90.00
#
_symmetry.space_group_name_H-M   'P 1'
#
loop_
_entity.id
_entity.type
_entity.pdbx_description
1 polymer ?
#
loop_
_entity_poly.entity_id
_entity_poly.type
_entity_poly.pdbx_seq_one_letter_code
_entity_poly.pdbx_strand_id
1 'polypeptide(L)'
;MNISTKATTMSSREFNQDTALAKRAARNGPVIITDRGRPSHVLMSMEEYEKLKAQGKPEKHRSLADAIADDRPEADFDFEIPELKGLSLRPPELD
;
A
#
# COMPACT_ATOMS: atom_id res chain seq x y z
N MET A 1 -2.03 10.82 6.74
CA MET A 1 -2.99 11.01 7.85
C MET A 1 -2.65 10.01 8.94
N ASN A 2 -2.17 10.47 10.10
CA ASN A 2 -1.92 9.58 11.24
C ASN A 2 -3.23 9.32 11.97
N ILE A 3 -3.86 8.17 11.71
CA ILE A 3 -4.96 7.71 12.55
C ILE A 3 -4.37 7.10 13.83
N SER A 4 -4.29 7.90 14.89
CA SER A 4 -4.09 7.39 16.24
C SER A 4 -5.42 6.81 16.76
N THR A 5 -5.91 5.74 16.14
CA THR A 5 -7.00 4.93 16.67
C THR A 5 -6.41 3.93 17.68
N LYS A 6 -6.92 3.96 18.91
CA LYS A 6 -6.41 3.17 20.04
C LYS A 6 -6.55 1.66 19.74
N ALA A 7 -5.45 1.02 19.32
CA ALA A 7 -5.43 -0.41 19.09
C ALA A 7 -5.64 -1.17 20.41
N THR A 8 -6.60 -2.09 20.43
CA THR A 8 -6.81 -2.97 21.59
C THR A 8 -5.91 -4.18 21.45
N THR A 9 -5.24 -4.61 22.52
CA THR A 9 -4.41 -5.82 22.52
C THR A 9 -5.07 -6.88 23.36
N MET A 10 -5.14 -8.12 22.85
CA MET A 10 -5.65 -9.29 23.53
C MET A 10 -4.69 -10.46 23.31
N SER A 11 -4.55 -11.33 24.31
CA SER A 11 -3.88 -12.61 24.12
C SER A 11 -4.75 -13.58 23.30
N SER A 12 -4.12 -14.58 22.68
CA SER A 12 -4.86 -15.66 22.01
C SER A 12 -5.83 -16.37 22.96
N ARG A 13 -5.50 -16.47 24.26
CA ARG A 13 -6.40 -17.05 25.28
C ARG A 13 -7.64 -16.17 25.49
N GLU A 14 -7.48 -14.86 25.68
CA GLU A 14 -8.60 -13.93 25.85
C GLU A 14 -9.49 -13.88 24.60
N PHE A 15 -8.87 -13.87 23.41
CA PHE A 15 -9.61 -13.93 22.16
C PHE A 15 -10.46 -15.21 22.05
N ASN A 16 -9.87 -16.37 22.33
CA ASN A 16 -10.58 -17.64 22.25
C ASN A 16 -11.66 -17.80 23.33
N GLN A 17 -11.49 -17.15 24.48
CA GLN A 17 -12.45 -17.18 25.58
C GLN A 17 -13.65 -16.26 25.33
N ASP A 18 -13.44 -15.09 24.71
CA ASP A 18 -14.52 -14.14 24.38
C ASP A 18 -14.34 -13.50 23.00
N THR A 19 -14.69 -14.27 21.97
CA THR A 19 -14.65 -13.80 20.58
C THR A 19 -15.65 -12.67 20.30
N ALA A 20 -16.74 -12.57 21.07
CA ALA A 20 -17.77 -11.55 20.88
C ALA A 20 -17.28 -10.18 21.37
N LEU A 21 -16.54 -10.14 22.48
CA LEU A 21 -15.84 -8.93 22.93
C LEU A 21 -14.84 -8.46 21.88
N ALA A 22 -14.01 -9.36 21.34
CA ALA A 22 -13.03 -9.01 20.31
C ALA A 22 -13.71 -8.42 19.06
N LYS A 23 -14.81 -9.00 18.58
CA LYS A 23 -15.59 -8.45 17.44
C LYS A 23 -16.19 -7.08 17.74
N ARG A 24 -16.65 -6.83 18.97
CA ARG A 24 -17.15 -5.50 19.38
C ARG A 24 -16.03 -4.47 19.45
N ALA A 25 -14.88 -4.84 20.01
CA ALA A 25 -13.70 -3.99 20.03
C ALA A 25 -13.20 -3.65 18.62
N ALA A 26 -13.24 -4.63 17.71
CA ALA A 26 -12.87 -4.49 16.31
C ALA A 26 -13.72 -3.46 15.52
N ARG A 27 -14.89 -3.05 16.05
CA ARG A 27 -15.70 -1.96 15.47
C ARG A 27 -15.13 -0.57 15.77
N ASN A 28 -14.35 -0.43 16.83
CA ASN A 28 -13.77 0.85 17.27
C ASN A 28 -12.32 1.02 16.80
N GLY A 29 -11.68 -0.06 16.32
CA GLY A 29 -10.30 -0.06 15.86
C GLY A 29 -9.73 -1.47 15.78
N PRO A 30 -8.53 -1.66 15.21
CA PRO A 30 -7.92 -2.97 15.10
C PRO A 30 -7.63 -3.58 16.47
N VAL A 31 -7.88 -4.89 16.58
CA VAL A 31 -7.52 -5.69 17.76
C VAL A 31 -6.30 -6.52 17.43
N ILE A 32 -5.21 -6.33 18.16
CA ILE A 32 -3.97 -7.10 18.03
C ILE A 32 -4.08 -8.33 18.91
N ILE A 33 -3.92 -9.50 18.31
CA ILE A 33 -3.93 -10.79 19.01
C ILE A 33 -2.49 -11.26 19.20
N THR A 34 -2.08 -11.47 20.44
CA THR A 34 -0.71 -11.91 20.77
C THR A 34 -0.65 -13.40 21.13
N ASP A 35 0.36 -14.09 20.61
CA ASP A 35 0.77 -15.41 21.09
C ASP A 35 2.10 -15.28 21.85
N ARG A 36 2.16 -15.86 23.07
CA ARG A 36 3.32 -15.78 23.97
C ARG A 36 3.92 -14.37 24.09
N GLY A 37 3.06 -13.35 24.17
CA GLY A 37 3.45 -11.94 24.32
C GLY A 37 3.90 -11.25 23.02
N ARG A 38 3.85 -11.91 21.87
CA ARG A 38 4.19 -11.33 20.57
C ARG A 38 2.94 -11.17 19.69
N PRO A 39 2.74 -10.02 19.03
CA PRO A 39 1.70 -9.87 18.03
C PRO A 39 1.77 -10.99 16.98
N SER A 40 0.62 -11.60 16.69
CA SER A 40 0.53 -12.72 15.74
C SER A 40 -0.53 -12.51 14.68
N HIS A 41 -1.67 -11.90 15.06
CA HIS A 41 -2.81 -11.66 14.19
C HIS A 41 -3.46 -10.33 14.52
N VAL A 42 -4.26 -9.81 13.59
CA VAL A 42 -5.10 -8.63 13.79
C VAL A 42 -6.54 -8.96 13.38
N LEU A 43 -7.50 -8.56 14.20
CA LEU A 43 -8.92 -8.57 13.87
C LEU A 43 -9.40 -7.14 13.59
N MET A 44 -10.15 -6.95 12.50
CA MET A 44 -10.79 -5.69 12.13
C MET A 44 -12.13 -5.97 11.44
N SER A 45 -12.97 -4.95 11.24
CA SER A 45 -14.19 -5.09 10.43
C SER A 45 -13.84 -5.41 8.97
N MET A 46 -14.77 -6.06 8.27
CA MET A 46 -14.60 -6.34 6.83
C MET A 46 -14.57 -5.03 6.01
N GLU A 47 -15.30 -4.01 6.45
CA GLU A 47 -15.28 -2.68 5.84
C GLU A 47 -13.88 -2.06 5.88
N GLU A 48 -13.21 -2.12 7.03
CA GLU A 48 -11.88 -1.53 7.23
C GLU A 48 -10.83 -2.33 6.48
N TYR A 49 -11.00 -3.66 6.42
CA TYR A 49 -10.18 -4.52 5.58
C TYR A 49 -10.30 -4.16 4.09
N GLU A 50 -11.52 -3.95 3.57
CA GLU A 50 -11.70 -3.55 2.16
C GLU A 50 -11.17 -2.15 1.89
N LYS A 51 -11.31 -1.19 2.81
CA LYS A 51 -10.65 0.14 2.70
C LYS A 51 -9.12 0.01 2.65
N LEU A 52 -8.52 -0.78 3.53
CA LEU A 52 -7.07 -1.06 3.53
C LEU A 52 -6.62 -1.74 2.24
N LYS A 53 -7.40 -2.70 1.75
CA LYS A 53 -7.15 -3.39 0.49
C LYS A 53 -7.32 -2.46 -0.71
N ALA A 54 -8.22 -1.49 -0.65
CA ALA A 54 -8.36 -0.45 -1.67
C ALA A 54 -7.19 0.55 -1.64
N GLN A 55 -6.62 0.84 -0.47
CA GLN A 55 -5.41 1.68 -0.34
C GLN A 55 -4.13 0.95 -0.75
N GLY A 56 -4.04 -0.35 -0.43
CA GLY A 56 -2.91 -1.23 -0.78
C GLY A 56 -2.97 -1.73 -2.21
N LYS A 57 -4.15 -1.66 -2.85
CA LYS A 57 -4.24 -1.58 -4.30
C LYS A 57 -3.79 -0.17 -4.64
N PRO A 58 -2.67 0.01 -5.34
CA PRO A 58 -2.43 1.30 -5.96
C PRO A 58 -3.63 1.54 -6.86
N GLU A 59 -4.41 2.58 -6.61
CA GLU A 59 -5.35 3.08 -7.60
C GLU A 59 -4.50 3.39 -8.82
N LYS A 60 -4.42 2.41 -9.75
CA LYS A 60 -3.45 2.31 -10.85
C LYS A 60 -2.15 3.04 -10.52
N HIS A 61 -1.09 2.35 -10.07
CA HIS A 61 0.24 2.99 -10.01
C HIS A 61 0.41 3.76 -11.31
N ARG A 62 0.31 5.10 -11.24
CA ARG A 62 0.43 5.94 -12.41
C ARG A 62 1.87 5.68 -12.78
N SER A 63 2.08 4.92 -13.84
CA SER A 63 3.44 4.60 -14.24
C SER A 63 4.12 5.93 -14.54
N LEU A 64 5.45 5.99 -14.44
CA LEU A 64 6.13 7.21 -14.84
C LEU A 64 5.74 7.62 -16.28
N ALA A 65 5.49 6.63 -17.15
CA ALA A 65 4.93 6.85 -18.48
C ALA A 65 3.54 7.51 -18.42
N ASP A 66 2.58 6.99 -17.65
CA ASP A 66 1.27 7.62 -17.48
C ASP A 66 1.37 9.01 -16.83
N ALA A 67 2.42 9.26 -16.05
CA ALA A 67 2.66 10.53 -15.36
C ALA A 67 3.13 11.64 -16.32
N ILE A 68 3.93 11.27 -17.31
CA ILE A 68 4.51 12.20 -18.30
C ILE A 68 3.80 12.17 -19.65
N ALA A 69 2.85 11.26 -19.85
CA ALA A 69 2.04 11.19 -21.06
C ALA A 69 1.26 12.50 -21.29
N ASP A 70 1.23 12.94 -22.55
CA ASP A 70 0.40 14.04 -23.01
C ASP A 70 -0.89 13.45 -23.58
N ASP A 71 -2.00 13.60 -22.86
CA ASP A 71 -3.29 12.99 -23.22
C ASP A 71 -4.09 13.80 -24.25
N ARG A 72 -3.50 14.86 -24.83
CA ARG A 72 -4.17 15.68 -25.85
C ARG A 72 -4.29 14.91 -27.17
N PRO A 73 -5.40 15.05 -27.94
CA PRO A 73 -5.56 14.36 -29.22
C PRO A 73 -4.43 14.61 -30.23
N GLU A 74 -3.77 15.76 -30.13
CA GLU A 74 -2.67 16.17 -31.00
C GLU A 74 -1.31 15.53 -30.63
N ALA A 75 -1.23 14.83 -29.49
CA ALA A 75 -0.02 14.16 -29.03
C ALA A 75 0.22 12.80 -29.72
N ASP A 76 -0.76 12.29 -30.47
CA ASP A 76 -0.62 11.11 -31.31
C ASP A 76 -0.10 11.52 -32.70
N PHE A 77 1.23 11.57 -32.85
CA PHE A 77 1.91 11.94 -34.09
C PHE A 77 3.06 10.99 -34.38
N ASP A 78 3.44 10.89 -35.66
CA ASP A 78 4.59 10.09 -36.12
C ASP A 78 5.90 10.75 -35.64
N PHE A 79 6.29 10.46 -34.41
CA PHE A 79 7.54 10.94 -33.83
C PHE A 79 8.72 10.15 -34.39
N GLU A 80 9.46 10.75 -35.31
CA GLU A 80 10.76 10.22 -35.72
C GLU A 80 11.81 10.54 -34.66
N ILE A 81 12.25 9.50 -33.94
CA ILE A 81 13.30 9.63 -32.92
C ILE A 81 14.60 10.07 -33.62
N PRO A 82 15.17 11.23 -33.27
CA PRO A 82 16.41 11.68 -33.91
C PRO A 82 17.56 10.75 -33.57
N GLU A 83 18.36 10.39 -34.59
CA GLU A 83 19.59 9.63 -34.38
C GLU A 83 20.62 10.48 -33.65
N LEU A 84 21.15 9.96 -32.53
CA LEU A 84 22.21 10.62 -31.78
C LEU A 84 23.54 10.53 -32.53
N LYS A 85 23.86 11.54 -33.35
CA LYS A 85 25.13 11.60 -34.11
C LYS A 85 26.18 12.39 -33.34
N GLY A 86 27.36 11.80 -33.14
CA GLY A 86 28.53 12.50 -32.62
C GLY A 86 28.71 12.52 -31.10
N LEU A 87 27.91 11.80 -30.32
CA LEU A 87 28.15 11.64 -28.88
C LEU A 87 29.11 10.48 -28.64
N SER A 88 30.37 10.76 -28.29
CA SER A 88 31.29 9.74 -27.76
C SER A 88 30.93 9.46 -26.31
N LEU A 89 29.89 8.64 -26.10
CA LEU A 89 29.55 8.11 -24.78
C LEU A 89 30.58 7.05 -24.40
N ARG A 90 31.63 7.44 -23.68
CA ARG A 90 32.52 6.50 -23.02
C ARG A 90 31.95 6.19 -21.63
N PRO A 91 31.87 4.91 -21.23
CA PRO A 91 31.58 4.57 -19.85
C PRO A 91 32.56 5.32 -18.92
N PRO A 92 32.11 5.99 -17.86
CA PRO A 92 33.02 6.55 -16.87
C PRO A 92 33.78 5.41 -16.20
N GLU A 93 35.09 5.57 -16.05
CA GLU A 93 35.84 4.73 -15.12
C GLU A 93 35.44 5.14 -13.71
N LEU A 94 34.91 4.17 -12.95
CA LEU A 94 34.55 4.35 -11.54
C LEU A 94 35.67 3.70 -10.73
N ASP A 95 36.37 4.50 -9.92
CA ASP A 95 37.32 4.02 -8.91
C ASP A 95 36.61 3.33 -7.74
#